data_AF-A0AAX3VU29-F1
#
_entry.id   AF-A0AAX3VU29-F1
#
_cell.length_a   1.000
_cell.length_b   1.000
_cell.length_c   1.000
_cell.angle_alpha   90.00
_cell.angle_beta   90.00
_cell.angle_gamma   90.00
#
_symmetry.space_group_name_H-M   'P 1'
#
loop_
_entity.id
_entity.type
_entity.pdbx_description
1 polymer ?
#
loop_
_entity_poly.entity_id
_entity_poly.type
_entity_poly.pdbx_seq_one_letter_code
_entity_poly.pdbx_strand_id
1 'polypeptide(L)'
;MSTYISIPTQSYNTILEQYSAALSWMKGLGVRVSPGRTSHYQRIIENWTLAYKTASAEDGKKIFPDFVSSMFEVFDFIGIHKAFSHVSVSQLKPFVQRLQKAVNGPFNAADETPASTAARNFLFEVALAAKAHRPASGIEVIFDANSDTGISLDGKKLWVECKRVTTVQKLEKNAREASSQLEKVLAKEVGSGHRGIVAMDISKILNQGDKIYVSRDDRELLASIDRIMDEFIREHAQVWERVYQRRNKKIIGTIIRFSFMATSEARNILVHTSQWSINPRLGVSFADEEIQRRLVATMR
;
A
#
# COMPACT_ATOMS: atom_id res chain seq x y z
N MET A 1 -3.67 23.24 22.11
CA MET A 1 -4.75 22.23 22.12
C MET A 1 -4.20 20.96 21.49
N SER A 2 -4.02 19.90 22.27
CA SER A 2 -3.49 18.63 21.78
C SER A 2 -4.60 17.89 21.04
N THR A 3 -4.58 17.90 19.70
CA THR A 3 -5.38 16.98 18.91
C THR A 3 -4.96 15.56 19.27
N TYR A 4 -5.84 14.80 19.93
CA TYR A 4 -5.63 13.38 20.18
C TYR A 4 -5.48 12.69 18.82
N ILE A 5 -4.28 12.19 18.51
CA ILE A 5 -4.05 11.33 17.35
C ILE A 5 -4.62 9.96 17.72
N SER A 6 -5.87 9.72 17.35
CA SER A 6 -6.51 8.41 17.50
C SER A 6 -6.49 7.67 16.17
N ILE A 7 -6.11 6.39 16.19
CA ILE A 7 -6.29 5.50 15.04
C ILE A 7 -7.80 5.33 14.85
N PRO A 8 -8.36 5.62 13.66
CA PRO A 8 -9.79 5.48 13.43
C PRO A 8 -10.22 4.01 13.62
N THR A 9 -11.16 3.78 14.53
CA THR A 9 -11.84 2.49 14.68
C THR A 9 -13.14 2.49 13.90
N GLN A 10 -13.39 1.44 13.13
CA GLN A 10 -14.64 1.22 12.42
C GLN A 10 -15.28 -0.08 12.89
N SER A 11 -16.60 -0.09 13.00
CA SER A 11 -17.32 -1.34 13.26
C SER A 11 -17.19 -2.29 12.06
N TYR A 12 -17.29 -3.60 12.28
CA TYR A 12 -17.29 -4.56 11.18
C TYR A 12 -18.44 -4.32 10.19
N ASN A 13 -19.59 -3.81 10.65
CA ASN A 13 -20.69 -3.38 9.78
C ASN A 13 -20.25 -2.26 8.84
N THR A 14 -19.61 -1.22 9.37
CA THR A 14 -19.10 -0.11 8.58
C THR A 14 -18.05 -0.56 7.56
N ILE A 15 -17.18 -1.49 7.96
CA ILE A 15 -16.17 -2.06 7.05
C ILE A 15 -16.86 -2.86 5.93
N LEU A 16 -17.85 -3.70 6.26
CA LEU A 16 -18.62 -4.46 5.29
C LEU A 16 -19.35 -3.55 4.30
N GLU A 17 -19.99 -2.49 4.77
CA GLU A 17 -20.67 -1.49 3.92
C GLU A 17 -19.68 -0.82 2.96
N GLN A 18 -18.54 -0.33 3.47
CA GLN A 18 -17.52 0.33 2.65
C GLN A 18 -16.90 -0.62 1.64
N TYR A 19 -16.64 -1.86 2.03
CA TYR A 19 -16.10 -2.89 1.14
C TYR A 19 -17.11 -3.28 0.06
N SER A 20 -18.39 -3.47 0.42
CA SER A 20 -19.46 -3.76 -0.52
C SER A 20 -19.67 -2.63 -1.54
N ALA A 21 -19.54 -1.37 -1.09
CA ALA A 21 -19.56 -0.21 -1.97
C ALA A 21 -18.36 -0.23 -2.94
N ALA A 22 -17.15 -0.55 -2.45
CA ALA A 22 -15.96 -0.70 -3.29
C ALA A 22 -16.12 -1.79 -4.36
N LEU A 23 -16.65 -2.96 -3.99
CA LEU A 23 -16.94 -4.04 -4.93
C LEU A 23 -17.98 -3.64 -5.98
N SER A 24 -19.04 -2.92 -5.57
CA SER A 24 -20.10 -2.46 -6.48
C SER A 24 -19.59 -1.40 -7.45
N TRP A 25 -18.78 -0.45 -6.98
CA TRP A 25 -18.11 0.53 -7.83
C TRP A 25 -17.20 -0.16 -8.86
N MET A 26 -16.37 -1.11 -8.43
CA MET A 26 -15.51 -1.88 -9.35
C MET A 26 -16.33 -2.64 -10.40
N LYS A 27 -17.47 -3.26 -10.04
CA LYS A 27 -18.39 -3.87 -11.00
C LYS A 27 -18.93 -2.84 -12.00
N GLY A 28 -19.30 -1.64 -11.54
CA GLY A 28 -19.75 -0.55 -12.39
C GLY A 28 -18.69 -0.07 -13.40
N LEU A 29 -17.41 -0.21 -13.07
CA LEU A 29 -16.29 0.04 -13.98
C LEU A 29 -16.01 -1.12 -14.96
N GLY A 30 -16.73 -2.24 -14.85
CA GLY A 30 -16.55 -3.45 -15.67
C GLY A 30 -15.57 -4.47 -15.10
N VAL A 31 -15.12 -4.32 -13.84
CA VAL A 31 -14.25 -5.31 -13.17
C VAL A 31 -15.08 -6.52 -12.71
N ARG A 32 -14.59 -7.71 -13.01
CA ARG A 32 -15.19 -8.98 -12.56
C ARG A 32 -14.66 -9.35 -11.18
N VAL A 33 -15.45 -9.06 -10.14
CA VAL A 33 -15.08 -9.25 -8.72
C VAL A 33 -15.66 -10.53 -8.09
N SER A 34 -16.26 -11.43 -8.88
CA SER A 34 -16.81 -12.71 -8.38
C SER A 34 -16.93 -13.76 -9.48
N PRO A 35 -16.83 -15.06 -9.17
CA PRO A 35 -16.48 -15.64 -7.86
C PRO A 35 -14.98 -15.55 -7.55
N GLY A 36 -14.60 -15.60 -6.26
CA GLY A 36 -13.20 -15.71 -5.86
C GLY A 36 -12.87 -14.98 -4.55
N ARG A 37 -11.64 -14.47 -4.51
CA ARG A 37 -10.98 -13.89 -3.34
C ARG A 37 -11.74 -12.73 -2.69
N THR A 38 -12.24 -11.81 -3.50
CA THR A 38 -13.02 -10.66 -3.04
C THR A 38 -14.35 -11.08 -2.38
N SER A 39 -14.99 -12.14 -2.89
CA SER A 39 -16.21 -12.70 -2.28
C SER A 39 -15.91 -13.49 -1.00
N HIS A 40 -14.76 -14.17 -0.92
CA HIS A 40 -14.29 -14.82 0.31
C HIS A 40 -14.12 -13.79 1.44
N TYR A 41 -13.46 -12.66 1.16
CA TYR A 41 -13.26 -11.58 2.13
C TYR A 41 -14.59 -10.99 2.62
N GLN A 42 -15.57 -10.83 1.74
CA GLN A 42 -16.89 -10.34 2.11
C GLN A 42 -17.55 -11.27 3.15
N ARG A 43 -17.54 -12.59 2.91
CA ARG A 43 -18.10 -13.58 3.84
C ARG A 43 -17.38 -13.60 5.19
N ILE A 44 -16.05 -13.43 5.18
CA ILE A 44 -15.27 -13.32 6.40
C ILE A 44 -15.75 -12.13 7.23
N ILE A 45 -15.91 -10.95 6.63
CA ILE A 45 -16.37 -9.76 7.37
C ILE A 45 -17.82 -9.96 7.83
N GLU A 46 -18.70 -10.49 6.99
CA GLU A 46 -20.10 -10.82 7.33
C GLU A 46 -20.19 -11.73 8.55
N ASN A 47 -19.35 -12.76 8.65
CA ASN A 47 -19.32 -13.62 9.83
C ASN A 47 -18.95 -12.84 11.11
N TRP A 48 -18.00 -11.90 11.00
CA TRP A 48 -17.54 -11.10 12.13
C TRP A 48 -18.46 -9.94 12.51
N THR A 49 -19.41 -9.53 11.68
CA THR A 49 -20.44 -8.57 12.11
C THR A 49 -21.32 -9.14 13.24
N LEU A 50 -21.53 -10.46 13.23
CA LEU A 50 -22.34 -11.19 14.20
C LEU A 50 -21.52 -11.83 15.30
N ALA A 51 -20.40 -12.47 14.95
CA ALA A 51 -19.67 -13.34 15.88
C ALA A 51 -18.70 -12.61 16.82
N TYR A 52 -18.29 -11.35 16.54
CA TYR A 52 -17.16 -10.74 17.25
C TYR A 52 -17.34 -10.56 18.77
N LYS A 53 -18.59 -10.50 19.23
CA LYS A 53 -18.90 -10.35 20.67
C LYS A 53 -18.98 -11.68 21.40
N THR A 54 -19.17 -12.79 20.69
CA THR A 54 -19.50 -14.10 21.26
C THR A 54 -18.49 -15.19 20.88
N ALA A 55 -17.58 -14.91 19.95
CA ALA A 55 -16.55 -15.84 19.52
C ALA A 55 -15.61 -16.19 20.68
N SER A 56 -15.36 -17.48 20.86
CA SER A 56 -14.36 -17.97 21.81
C SER A 56 -12.94 -17.73 21.29
N ALA A 57 -11.94 -17.84 22.18
CA ALA A 57 -10.54 -17.81 21.77
C ALA A 57 -10.19 -18.94 20.78
N GLU A 58 -10.91 -20.06 20.84
CA GLU A 58 -10.73 -21.20 19.94
C GLU A 58 -11.32 -20.94 18.55
N ASP A 59 -12.45 -20.23 18.48
CA ASP A 59 -13.03 -19.75 17.22
C ASP A 59 -12.10 -18.72 16.55
N GLY A 60 -11.50 -17.83 17.34
CA GLY A 60 -10.46 -16.92 16.86
C GLY A 60 -9.30 -17.68 16.23
N LYS A 61 -8.71 -18.66 16.93
CA LYS A 61 -7.57 -19.44 16.43
C LYS A 61 -7.83 -20.19 15.12
N LYS A 62 -9.08 -20.59 14.84
CA LYS A 62 -9.45 -21.26 13.58
C LYS A 62 -9.45 -20.30 12.39
N ILE A 63 -9.59 -19.01 12.64
CA ILE A 63 -9.82 -17.97 11.62
C ILE A 63 -8.56 -17.10 11.41
N PHE A 64 -7.69 -16.99 12.40
CA PHE A 64 -6.33 -16.48 12.21
C PHE A 64 -5.47 -17.58 11.56
N PRO A 65 -4.69 -17.31 10.50
CA PRO A 65 -4.29 -16.00 9.95
C PRO A 65 -5.15 -15.43 8.80
N ASP A 66 -6.09 -16.20 8.25
CA ASP A 66 -6.89 -15.84 7.05
C ASP A 66 -7.63 -14.50 7.23
N PHE A 67 -8.22 -14.26 8.41
CA PHE A 67 -8.86 -12.98 8.69
C PHE A 67 -7.92 -11.78 8.58
N VAL A 68 -6.72 -11.86 9.17
CA VAL A 68 -5.75 -10.75 9.11
C VAL A 68 -5.29 -10.51 7.67
N SER A 69 -4.99 -11.59 6.95
CA SER A 69 -4.61 -11.53 5.53
C SER A 69 -5.69 -10.87 4.68
N SER A 70 -6.95 -11.26 4.90
CA SER A 70 -8.12 -10.71 4.21
C SER A 70 -8.34 -9.23 4.51
N MET A 71 -8.21 -8.83 5.78
CA MET A 71 -8.45 -7.45 6.20
C MET A 71 -7.47 -6.46 5.56
N PHE A 72 -6.20 -6.84 5.36
CA PHE A 72 -5.23 -5.99 4.65
C PHE A 72 -5.74 -5.56 3.27
N GLU A 73 -6.19 -6.53 2.48
CA GLU A 73 -6.65 -6.26 1.12
C GLU A 73 -7.99 -5.54 1.09
N VAL A 74 -8.89 -5.86 2.03
CA VAL A 74 -10.16 -5.14 2.22
C VAL A 74 -9.92 -3.65 2.41
N PHE A 75 -9.00 -3.28 3.30
CA PHE A 75 -8.67 -1.87 3.53
C PHE A 75 -8.01 -1.21 2.31
N ASP A 76 -7.19 -1.94 1.55
CA ASP A 76 -6.67 -1.44 0.27
C ASP A 76 -7.80 -1.16 -0.73
N PHE A 77 -8.74 -2.09 -0.93
CA PHE A 77 -9.89 -1.88 -1.81
C PHE A 77 -10.78 -0.71 -1.37
N ILE A 78 -11.03 -0.57 -0.06
CA ILE A 78 -11.76 0.58 0.49
C ILE A 78 -11.01 1.88 0.21
N GLY A 79 -9.69 1.91 0.41
CA GLY A 79 -8.85 3.08 0.15
C GLY A 79 -8.89 3.50 -1.32
N ILE A 80 -8.78 2.53 -2.23
CA ILE A 80 -8.89 2.71 -3.68
C ILE A 80 -10.24 3.30 -4.06
N HIS A 81 -11.33 2.73 -3.54
CA HIS A 81 -12.67 3.23 -3.80
C HIS A 81 -12.84 4.68 -3.31
N LYS A 82 -12.40 4.99 -2.09
CA LYS A 82 -12.46 6.37 -1.56
C LYS A 82 -11.67 7.37 -2.40
N ALA A 83 -10.51 6.96 -2.90
CA ALA A 83 -9.65 7.83 -3.69
C ALA A 83 -10.18 8.08 -5.10
N PHE A 84 -10.88 7.11 -5.71
CA PHE A 84 -11.20 7.16 -7.14
C PHE A 84 -12.68 7.10 -7.51
N SER A 85 -13.60 6.94 -6.55
CA SER A 85 -15.05 6.89 -6.83
C SER A 85 -15.61 8.16 -7.47
N HIS A 86 -14.95 9.29 -7.25
CA HIS A 86 -15.32 10.59 -7.82
C HIS A 86 -14.59 10.91 -9.13
N VAL A 87 -13.64 10.06 -9.56
CA VAL A 87 -12.93 10.22 -10.83
C VAL A 87 -13.80 9.70 -11.97
N SER A 88 -13.80 10.42 -13.09
CA SER A 88 -14.62 10.02 -14.25
C SER A 88 -14.21 8.66 -14.82
N VAL A 89 -15.20 7.89 -15.27
CA VAL A 89 -14.98 6.54 -15.83
C VAL A 89 -14.03 6.55 -17.03
N SER A 90 -14.06 7.61 -17.86
CA SER A 90 -13.15 7.75 -19.00
C SER A 90 -11.70 7.85 -18.58
N GLN A 91 -11.39 8.61 -17.52
CA GLN A 91 -10.04 8.72 -16.97
C GLN A 91 -9.57 7.41 -16.32
N LEU A 92 -10.49 6.64 -15.71
CA LEU A 92 -10.17 5.36 -15.07
C LEU A 92 -9.98 4.20 -16.06
N LYS A 93 -10.32 4.36 -17.35
CA LYS A 93 -10.30 3.25 -18.31
C LYS A 93 -8.96 2.50 -18.40
N PRO A 94 -7.78 3.16 -18.46
CA PRO A 94 -6.49 2.46 -18.41
C PRO A 94 -6.25 1.72 -17.09
N PHE A 95 -6.82 2.25 -16.00
CA PHE A 95 -6.70 1.74 -14.64
C PHE A 95 -7.56 0.48 -14.39
N VAL A 96 -8.69 0.32 -15.08
CA VAL A 96 -9.61 -0.84 -14.95
C VAL A 96 -8.89 -2.17 -15.18
N GLN A 97 -7.96 -2.23 -16.14
CA GLN A 97 -7.20 -3.46 -16.41
C GLN A 97 -6.30 -3.86 -15.23
N ARG A 98 -5.73 -2.87 -14.51
CA ARG A 98 -4.93 -3.11 -13.31
C ARG A 98 -5.80 -3.60 -12.17
N LEU A 99 -6.95 -2.96 -11.96
CA LEU A 99 -7.96 -3.41 -10.99
C LEU A 99 -8.42 -4.84 -11.27
N GLN A 100 -8.66 -5.20 -12.53
CA GLN A 100 -9.03 -6.56 -12.91
C GLN A 100 -7.96 -7.59 -12.54
N LYS A 101 -6.68 -7.26 -12.68
CA LYS A 101 -5.59 -8.14 -12.25
C LYS A 101 -5.50 -8.19 -10.72
N ALA A 102 -5.73 -7.07 -10.04
CA ALA A 102 -5.66 -6.95 -8.59
C ALA A 102 -6.75 -7.74 -7.85
N VAL A 103 -7.89 -8.07 -8.47
CA VAL A 103 -8.95 -8.85 -7.80
C VAL A 103 -8.80 -10.37 -7.95
N ASN A 104 -7.90 -10.84 -8.83
CA ASN A 104 -7.66 -12.26 -9.09
C ASN A 104 -6.68 -12.86 -8.06
N GLY A 105 -6.48 -14.18 -8.05
CA GLY A 105 -5.47 -14.85 -7.21
C GLY A 105 -6.01 -15.58 -5.97
N PRO A 106 -5.12 -16.26 -5.21
CA PRO A 106 -5.50 -17.12 -4.09
C PRO A 106 -5.97 -16.31 -2.88
N PHE A 107 -6.86 -16.90 -2.09
CA PHE A 107 -7.50 -16.26 -0.94
C PHE A 107 -6.46 -15.79 0.08
N ASN A 108 -5.58 -16.69 0.52
CA ASN A 108 -4.50 -16.38 1.45
C ASN A 108 -3.22 -15.95 0.74
N ALA A 109 -2.46 -15.06 1.38
CA ALA A 109 -1.13 -14.68 0.91
C ALA A 109 -0.08 -15.81 1.08
N ALA A 110 -0.34 -16.76 1.96
CA ALA A 110 0.49 -17.94 2.17
C ALA A 110 0.43 -18.91 0.97
N ASP A 111 -0.70 -18.96 0.27
CA ASP A 111 -0.94 -19.85 -0.88
C ASP A 111 -0.41 -19.26 -2.20
N GLU A 112 0.29 -18.10 -2.15
CA GLU A 112 0.88 -17.48 -3.33
C GLU A 112 2.00 -18.35 -3.91
N THR A 113 1.83 -18.67 -5.19
CA THR A 113 2.89 -19.19 -6.05
C THR A 113 3.54 -18.05 -6.85
N PRO A 114 4.74 -18.25 -7.42
CA PRO A 114 5.31 -17.29 -8.37
C PRO A 114 4.35 -16.92 -9.53
N ALA A 115 3.46 -17.83 -9.92
CA ALA A 115 2.46 -17.61 -10.96
C ALA A 115 1.22 -16.81 -10.49
N SER A 116 0.98 -16.70 -9.18
CA SER A 116 -0.24 -16.09 -8.62
C SER A 116 0.02 -14.85 -7.76
N THR A 117 1.27 -14.48 -7.51
CA THR A 117 1.65 -13.26 -6.76
C THR A 117 1.33 -11.95 -7.51
N ALA A 118 1.10 -12.03 -8.82
CA ALA A 118 0.86 -10.88 -9.68
C ALA A 118 -0.30 -10.01 -9.17
N ALA A 119 -1.40 -10.63 -8.71
CA ALA A 119 -2.56 -9.89 -8.26
C ALA A 119 -2.27 -8.95 -7.09
N ARG A 120 -1.57 -9.43 -6.06
CA ARG A 120 -1.20 -8.58 -4.93
C ARG A 120 -0.13 -7.56 -5.29
N ASN A 121 0.73 -7.82 -6.28
CA ASN A 121 1.64 -6.80 -6.82
C ASN A 121 0.83 -5.65 -7.45
N PHE A 122 -0.14 -5.97 -8.32
CA PHE A 122 -1.04 -4.97 -8.89
C PHE A 122 -1.87 -4.25 -7.81
N LEU A 123 -2.31 -4.96 -6.77
CA LEU A 123 -3.02 -4.34 -5.66
C LEU A 123 -2.13 -3.29 -4.95
N PHE A 124 -0.85 -3.59 -4.72
CA PHE A 124 0.08 -2.62 -4.14
C PHE A 124 0.28 -1.39 -5.03
N GLU A 125 0.43 -1.57 -6.35
CA GLU A 125 0.53 -0.45 -7.31
C GLU A 125 -0.68 0.49 -7.19
N VAL A 126 -1.88 -0.11 -7.23
CA VAL A 126 -3.16 0.62 -7.19
C VAL A 126 -3.38 1.26 -5.81
N ALA A 127 -2.99 0.58 -4.72
CA ALA A 127 -3.08 1.12 -3.36
C ALA A 127 -2.12 2.30 -3.13
N LEU A 128 -0.89 2.23 -3.66
CA LEU A 128 0.05 3.35 -3.66
C LEU A 128 -0.57 4.54 -4.40
N ALA A 129 -1.09 4.33 -5.61
CA ALA A 129 -1.73 5.38 -6.39
C ALA A 129 -2.88 6.02 -5.61
N ALA A 130 -3.77 5.21 -5.03
CA ALA A 130 -4.89 5.69 -4.22
C ALA A 130 -4.42 6.51 -3.01
N LYS A 131 -3.39 6.05 -2.31
CA LYS A 131 -2.85 6.75 -1.13
C LYS A 131 -2.19 8.08 -1.50
N ALA A 132 -1.53 8.15 -2.66
CA ALA A 132 -0.91 9.35 -3.19
C ALA A 132 -1.93 10.39 -3.71
N HIS A 133 -3.10 9.94 -4.19
CA HIS A 133 -4.05 10.80 -4.88
C HIS A 133 -4.72 11.79 -3.93
N ARG A 134 -4.22 13.02 -3.91
CA ARG A 134 -4.70 14.14 -3.08
C ARG A 134 -4.81 15.40 -3.95
N PRO A 135 -5.83 15.51 -4.83
CA PRO A 135 -5.97 16.66 -5.73
C PRO A 135 -6.04 17.99 -4.99
N ALA A 136 -6.68 18.02 -3.81
CA ALA A 136 -6.75 19.20 -2.94
C ALA A 136 -5.36 19.69 -2.44
N SER A 137 -4.35 18.83 -2.48
CA SER A 137 -2.95 19.14 -2.14
C SER A 137 -2.04 19.29 -3.38
N GLY A 138 -2.62 19.33 -4.59
CA GLY A 138 -1.86 19.42 -5.84
C GLY A 138 -1.18 18.12 -6.26
N ILE A 139 -1.59 16.97 -5.70
CA ILE A 139 -1.00 15.66 -5.98
C ILE A 139 -2.04 14.77 -6.67
N GLU A 140 -1.78 14.43 -7.92
CA GLU A 140 -2.71 13.66 -8.74
C GLU A 140 -2.05 12.42 -9.32
N VAL A 141 -2.86 11.40 -9.59
CA VAL A 141 -2.39 10.16 -10.20
C VAL A 141 -2.48 10.30 -11.71
N ILE A 142 -1.45 9.83 -12.40
CA ILE A 142 -1.42 9.69 -13.85
C ILE A 142 -1.94 8.28 -14.16
N PHE A 143 -3.22 8.16 -14.51
CA PHE A 143 -3.87 6.86 -14.71
C PHE A 143 -3.31 6.05 -15.89
N ASP A 144 -2.76 6.73 -16.90
CA ASP A 144 -2.09 6.13 -18.05
C ASP A 144 -0.55 6.29 -17.95
N ALA A 145 0.01 5.84 -16.82
CA ALA A 145 1.43 5.95 -16.57
C ALA A 145 2.24 4.89 -17.34
N ASN A 146 3.41 5.29 -17.84
CA ASN A 146 4.40 4.41 -18.48
C ASN A 146 5.20 3.53 -17.49
N SER A 147 4.72 3.42 -16.24
CA SER A 147 5.38 2.80 -15.09
C SER A 147 4.33 2.12 -14.21
N ASP A 148 4.76 1.42 -13.17
CA ASP A 148 3.84 0.82 -12.21
C ASP A 148 2.85 1.85 -11.62
N THR A 149 3.28 3.09 -11.39
CA THR A 149 2.40 4.23 -11.08
C THR A 149 3.04 5.54 -11.57
N GLY A 150 2.21 6.54 -11.89
CA GLY A 150 2.66 7.90 -12.17
C GLY A 150 1.95 8.89 -11.26
N ILE A 151 2.67 9.88 -10.76
CA ILE A 151 2.16 10.92 -9.88
C ILE A 151 2.56 12.28 -10.44
N SER A 152 1.62 13.20 -10.53
CA SER A 152 1.86 14.62 -10.80
C SER A 152 1.85 15.37 -9.47
N LEU A 153 2.92 16.09 -9.18
CA LEU A 153 3.04 16.98 -8.02
C LEU A 153 3.43 18.37 -8.52
N ASP A 154 2.50 19.32 -8.45
CA ASP A 154 2.64 20.68 -9.01
C ASP A 154 3.16 20.70 -10.46
N GLY A 155 2.63 19.79 -11.30
CA GLY A 155 3.03 19.65 -12.70
C GLY A 155 4.34 18.90 -12.95
N LYS A 156 5.09 18.53 -11.90
CA LYS A 156 6.26 17.64 -12.02
C LYS A 156 5.80 16.18 -11.97
N LYS A 157 6.25 15.38 -12.94
CA LYS A 157 5.93 13.95 -13.00
C LYS A 157 6.95 13.11 -12.26
N LEU A 158 6.42 12.24 -11.39
CA LEU A 158 7.14 11.19 -10.69
C LEU A 158 6.67 9.84 -11.24
N TRP A 159 7.60 9.09 -11.80
CA TRP A 159 7.38 7.70 -12.21
C TRP A 159 7.75 6.79 -11.05
N VAL A 160 6.91 5.81 -10.73
CA VAL A 160 7.08 4.97 -9.56
C VAL A 160 7.02 3.51 -9.96
N GLU A 161 8.10 2.78 -9.67
CA GLU A 161 8.16 1.31 -9.84
C GLU A 161 7.94 0.64 -8.49
N CYS A 162 6.96 -0.26 -8.42
CA CYS A 162 6.48 -0.86 -7.20
C CYS A 162 7.03 -2.29 -7.05
N LYS A 163 7.46 -2.64 -5.83
CA LYS A 163 7.93 -3.98 -5.49
C LYS A 163 7.40 -4.43 -4.15
N ARG A 164 6.68 -5.55 -4.12
CA ARG A 164 6.38 -6.29 -2.88
C ARG A 164 7.57 -7.15 -2.52
N VAL A 165 8.31 -6.74 -1.49
CA VAL A 165 9.52 -7.44 -1.06
C VAL A 165 9.13 -8.44 0.02
N THR A 166 9.36 -9.72 -0.27
CA THR A 166 8.89 -10.83 0.58
C THR A 166 9.92 -11.29 1.59
N THR A 167 11.20 -11.02 1.37
CA THR A 167 12.31 -11.35 2.28
C THR A 167 13.41 -10.28 2.18
N VAL A 168 14.19 -10.09 3.25
CA VAL A 168 15.30 -9.13 3.30
C VAL A 168 16.33 -9.38 2.18
N GLN A 169 16.62 -10.65 1.88
CA GLN A 169 17.59 -11.03 0.84
C GLN A 169 17.17 -10.57 -0.56
N LYS A 170 15.88 -10.29 -0.78
CA LYS A 170 15.34 -9.83 -2.05
C LYS A 170 15.36 -8.30 -2.21
N LEU A 171 15.73 -7.53 -1.18
CA LEU A 171 15.75 -6.06 -1.24
C LEU A 171 16.61 -5.54 -2.38
N GLU A 172 17.87 -5.97 -2.47
CA GLU A 172 18.80 -5.49 -3.49
C GLU A 172 18.32 -5.82 -4.91
N LYS A 173 17.85 -7.06 -5.11
CA LYS A 173 17.32 -7.52 -6.40
C LYS A 173 16.11 -6.67 -6.83
N ASN A 174 15.15 -6.45 -5.93
CA ASN A 174 13.96 -5.65 -6.23
C ASN A 174 14.31 -4.17 -6.49
N ALA A 175 15.22 -3.59 -5.70
CA ALA A 175 15.72 -2.23 -5.94
C ALA A 175 16.35 -2.10 -7.33
N ARG A 176 17.14 -3.10 -7.73
CA ARG A 176 17.82 -3.14 -9.03
C ARG A 176 16.83 -3.26 -10.19
N GLU A 177 15.86 -4.16 -10.08
CA GLU A 177 14.82 -4.35 -11.09
C GLU A 177 13.97 -3.08 -11.26
N ALA A 178 13.46 -2.52 -10.16
CA ALA A 178 12.71 -1.27 -10.18
C ALA A 178 13.51 -0.11 -10.79
N SER A 179 14.78 0.04 -10.40
CA SER A 179 15.64 1.08 -10.96
C SER A 179 15.86 0.92 -12.46
N SER A 180 16.10 -0.32 -12.93
CA SER A 180 16.26 -0.58 -14.36
C SER A 180 14.98 -0.35 -15.17
N GLN A 181 13.80 -0.58 -14.59
CA GLN A 181 12.53 -0.22 -15.20
C GLN A 181 12.37 1.30 -15.28
N LEU A 182 12.63 2.03 -14.19
CA LEU A 182 12.61 3.51 -14.17
C LEU A 182 13.57 4.12 -15.18
N GLU A 183 14.78 3.58 -15.34
CA GLU A 183 15.76 4.07 -16.31
C GLU A 183 15.22 4.03 -17.74
N LYS A 184 14.49 2.97 -18.11
CA LYS A 184 13.86 2.83 -19.44
C LYS A 184 12.76 3.87 -19.65
N VAL A 185 11.99 4.18 -18.61
CA VAL A 185 10.95 5.22 -18.65
C VAL A 185 11.60 6.60 -18.78
N LEU A 186 12.56 6.91 -17.91
CA LEU A 186 13.23 8.21 -17.85
C LEU A 186 14.09 8.52 -19.08
N ALA A 187 14.61 7.50 -19.76
CA ALA A 187 15.36 7.65 -21.01
C ALA A 187 14.50 8.20 -22.16
N LYS A 188 13.18 7.99 -22.12
CA LYS A 188 12.24 8.56 -23.11
C LYS A 188 11.84 10.01 -22.81
N GLU A 189 12.20 10.49 -21.61
CA GLU A 189 11.75 11.75 -21.03
C GLU A 189 12.94 12.71 -20.81
N VAL A 190 13.85 12.80 -21.78
CA VAL A 190 15.05 13.65 -21.69
C VAL A 190 14.65 15.13 -21.59
N GLY A 191 15.33 15.91 -20.73
CA GLY A 191 15.03 17.34 -20.52
C GLY A 191 13.76 17.67 -19.71
N SER A 192 12.83 16.73 -19.54
CA SER A 192 11.50 16.94 -18.93
C SER A 192 11.45 17.33 -17.44
N GLY A 193 12.57 17.23 -16.72
CA GLY A 193 12.57 17.36 -15.26
C GLY A 193 11.89 16.20 -14.51
N HIS A 194 11.37 15.17 -15.18
CA HIS A 194 10.74 14.00 -14.53
C HIS A 194 11.71 13.27 -13.60
N ARG A 195 11.18 12.65 -12.54
CA ARG A 195 11.94 11.87 -11.56
C ARG A 195 11.36 10.46 -11.41
N GLY A 196 12.20 9.56 -10.90
CA GLY A 196 11.85 8.20 -10.57
C GLY A 196 11.90 7.96 -9.05
N ILE A 197 10.95 7.19 -8.53
CA ILE A 197 10.94 6.73 -7.14
C ILE A 197 10.72 5.21 -7.15
N VAL A 198 11.44 4.49 -6.30
CA VAL A 198 11.14 3.07 -6.06
C VAL A 198 10.17 2.99 -4.89
N ALA A 199 9.06 2.26 -5.03
CA ALA A 199 8.15 1.99 -3.92
C ALA A 199 8.29 0.53 -3.48
N MET A 200 8.57 0.29 -2.20
CA MET A 200 8.71 -1.04 -1.62
C MET A 200 7.65 -1.28 -0.56
N ASP A 201 6.88 -2.35 -0.72
CA ASP A 201 6.04 -2.89 0.34
C ASP A 201 6.83 -3.98 1.07
N ILE A 202 7.11 -3.74 2.35
CA ILE A 202 7.90 -4.63 3.22
C ILE A 202 7.03 -5.34 4.26
N SER A 203 5.70 -5.26 4.12
CA SER A 203 4.77 -5.79 5.13
C SER A 203 4.98 -7.27 5.39
N LYS A 204 5.31 -8.06 4.36
CA LYS A 204 5.61 -9.50 4.51
C LYS A 204 6.93 -9.78 5.23
N ILE A 205 7.88 -8.85 5.22
CA ILE A 205 9.14 -8.97 5.98
C ILE A 205 8.88 -8.73 7.46
N LEU A 206 8.16 -7.66 7.78
CA LEU A 206 7.96 -7.21 9.15
C LEU A 206 6.83 -7.96 9.88
N ASN A 207 5.77 -8.37 9.16
CA ASN A 207 4.62 -9.06 9.74
C ASN A 207 4.55 -10.55 9.33
N GLN A 208 5.60 -11.31 9.60
CA GLN A 208 5.60 -12.75 9.31
C GLN A 208 4.57 -13.50 10.16
N GLY A 209 3.68 -14.24 9.51
CA GLY A 209 2.62 -15.00 10.15
C GLY A 209 1.37 -14.17 10.48
N ASP A 210 1.20 -13.00 9.85
CA ASP A 210 -0.01 -12.18 9.97
C ASP A 210 -0.33 -11.84 11.43
N LYS A 211 0.70 -11.43 12.18
CA LYS A 211 0.60 -11.08 13.60
C LYS A 211 -0.20 -9.80 13.80
N ILE A 212 -0.78 -9.69 14.98
CA ILE A 212 -1.46 -8.50 15.47
C ILE A 212 -0.51 -7.78 16.44
N TYR A 213 -0.25 -6.51 16.21
CA TYR A 213 0.51 -5.67 17.13
C TYR A 213 -0.38 -5.21 18.29
N VAL A 214 0.04 -5.47 19.53
CA VAL A 214 -0.70 -5.09 20.74
C VAL A 214 0.04 -3.96 21.43
N SER A 215 -0.69 -2.94 21.87
CA SER A 215 -0.16 -1.76 22.57
C SER A 215 -1.18 -1.25 23.58
N ARG A 216 -0.74 -0.46 24.56
CA ARG A 216 -1.65 0.08 25.58
C ARG A 216 -2.61 1.10 24.96
N ASP A 217 -2.08 2.01 24.16
CA ASP A 217 -2.83 3.05 23.48
C ASP A 217 -2.30 3.37 22.07
N ASP A 218 -3.08 4.13 21.31
CA ASP A 218 -2.77 4.52 19.93
C ASP A 218 -1.47 5.32 19.79
N ARG A 219 -1.08 6.10 20.82
CA ARG A 219 0.15 6.91 20.76
C ARG A 219 1.37 6.00 20.85
N GLU A 220 1.36 5.06 21.79
CA GLU A 220 2.40 4.04 21.91
C GLU A 220 2.49 3.16 20.66
N LEU A 221 1.34 2.80 20.09
CA LEU A 221 1.26 2.06 18.84
C LEU A 221 1.99 2.80 17.72
N LEU A 222 1.55 4.04 17.41
CA LEU A 222 2.12 4.86 16.34
C LEU A 222 3.62 5.11 16.54
N ALA A 223 4.04 5.44 17.75
CA ALA A 223 5.47 5.64 18.06
C ALA A 223 6.28 4.35 17.87
N SER A 224 5.71 3.17 18.15
CA SER A 224 6.39 1.89 17.94
C SER A 224 6.51 1.55 16.46
N ILE A 225 5.50 1.88 15.66
CA ILE A 225 5.52 1.67 14.22
C ILE A 225 6.55 2.58 13.54
N ASP A 226 6.60 3.85 13.93
CA ASP A 226 7.61 4.80 13.44
C ASP A 226 9.02 4.28 13.73
N ARG A 227 9.25 3.79 14.96
CA ARG A 227 10.53 3.16 15.33
C ARG A 227 10.84 1.95 14.45
N ILE A 228 9.92 1.01 14.29
CA ILE A 228 10.14 -0.19 13.44
C ILE A 228 10.51 0.22 12.00
N MET A 229 9.82 1.22 11.45
CA MET A 229 10.08 1.71 10.11
C MET A 229 11.47 2.39 9.99
N ASP A 230 11.79 3.25 10.95
CA ASP A 230 13.08 3.95 10.98
C ASP A 230 14.26 2.98 11.19
N GLU A 231 14.08 1.96 12.03
CA GLU A 231 15.05 0.89 12.23
C GLU A 231 15.27 0.08 10.95
N PHE A 232 14.19 -0.34 10.28
CA PHE A 232 14.28 -1.05 9.00
C PHE A 232 15.01 -0.21 7.93
N ILE A 233 14.68 1.08 7.83
CA ILE A 233 15.36 2.00 6.91
C ILE A 233 16.83 2.12 7.27
N ARG A 234 17.16 2.36 8.53
CA ARG A 234 18.54 2.51 9.00
C ARG A 234 19.39 1.28 8.72
N GLU A 235 18.85 0.08 8.96
CA GLU A 235 19.55 -1.19 8.77
C GLU A 235 19.76 -1.55 7.29
N HIS A 236 18.83 -1.15 6.41
CA HIS A 236 18.82 -1.62 5.03
C HIS A 236 19.06 -0.54 3.96
N ALA A 237 19.10 0.75 4.33
CA ALA A 237 19.33 1.88 3.41
C ALA A 237 20.50 1.64 2.46
N GLN A 238 21.62 1.19 3.01
CA GLN A 238 22.85 0.94 2.24
C GLN A 238 22.65 -0.08 1.11
N VAL A 239 21.69 -1.00 1.23
CA VAL A 239 21.42 -2.01 0.20
C VAL A 239 20.95 -1.35 -1.10
N TRP A 240 19.93 -0.50 -1.04
CA TRP A 240 19.43 0.18 -2.23
C TRP A 240 20.26 1.41 -2.60
N GLU A 241 20.93 2.08 -1.66
CA GLU A 241 21.87 3.16 -1.98
C GLU A 241 23.02 2.69 -2.89
N ARG A 242 23.60 1.51 -2.62
CA ARG A 242 24.61 0.91 -3.50
C ARG A 242 24.09 0.64 -4.91
N VAL A 243 22.80 0.30 -5.04
CA VAL A 243 22.15 0.17 -6.34
C VAL A 243 22.06 1.54 -7.00
N TYR A 244 21.56 2.55 -6.30
CA TYR A 244 21.35 3.90 -6.85
C TYR A 244 22.63 4.60 -7.30
N GLN A 245 23.76 4.35 -6.64
CA GLN A 245 25.06 4.89 -7.06
C GLN A 245 25.41 4.57 -8.52
N ARG A 246 24.93 3.44 -9.06
CA ARG A 246 25.19 2.98 -10.43
C ARG A 246 24.03 3.28 -11.39
N ARG A 247 23.04 4.06 -10.94
CA ARG A 247 21.79 4.32 -11.66
C ARG A 247 21.60 5.80 -11.92
N ASN A 248 20.72 6.09 -12.88
CA ASN A 248 20.34 7.44 -13.28
C ASN A 248 20.04 8.33 -12.07
N LYS A 249 20.66 9.53 -12.01
CA LYS A 249 20.50 10.52 -10.92
C LYS A 249 19.07 11.03 -10.75
N LYS A 250 18.22 10.85 -11.77
CA LYS A 250 16.78 11.16 -11.71
C LYS A 250 15.98 10.17 -10.85
N ILE A 251 16.56 9.05 -10.42
CA ILE A 251 15.97 8.20 -9.38
C ILE A 251 16.36 8.80 -8.03
N ILE A 252 15.38 9.31 -7.29
CA ILE A 252 15.60 10.23 -6.17
C ILE A 252 15.38 9.62 -4.79
N GLY A 253 14.88 8.39 -4.70
CA GLY A 253 14.77 7.68 -3.42
C GLY A 253 13.77 6.53 -3.44
N THR A 254 13.47 6.07 -2.23
CA THR A 254 12.62 4.92 -1.94
C THR A 254 11.45 5.31 -1.05
N ILE A 255 10.22 5.05 -1.48
CA ILE A 255 9.05 5.03 -0.58
C ILE A 255 8.93 3.62 -0.01
N ILE A 256 8.68 3.51 1.29
CA ILE A 256 8.52 2.25 1.98
C ILE A 256 7.15 2.21 2.66
N ARG A 257 6.42 1.12 2.41
CA ARG A 257 5.12 0.83 3.01
C ARG A 257 5.24 -0.32 4.00
N PHE A 258 4.64 -0.16 5.17
CA PHE A 258 4.36 -1.24 6.10
C PHE A 258 2.90 -1.20 6.55
N SER A 259 2.13 -2.22 6.17
CA SER A 259 0.77 -2.45 6.67
C SER A 259 0.76 -3.54 7.73
N PHE A 260 0.00 -3.33 8.80
CA PHE A 260 -0.16 -4.28 9.89
C PHE A 260 -1.55 -4.14 10.53
N MET A 261 -1.99 -5.22 11.18
CA MET A 261 -3.16 -5.19 12.05
C MET A 261 -2.67 -4.96 13.47
N ALA A 262 -3.42 -4.17 14.23
CA ALA A 262 -3.11 -3.89 15.61
C ALA A 262 -4.37 -3.87 16.47
N THR A 263 -4.19 -3.91 17.78
CA THR A 263 -5.25 -3.64 18.75
C THR A 263 -4.67 -2.78 19.88
N SER A 264 -5.48 -1.86 20.38
CA SER A 264 -5.20 -1.18 21.65
C SER A 264 -5.94 -1.91 22.75
N GLU A 265 -5.24 -2.21 23.86
CA GLU A 265 -5.82 -2.85 25.04
C GLU A 265 -7.03 -2.06 25.57
N ALA A 266 -7.02 -0.73 25.44
CA ALA A 266 -8.12 0.14 25.83
C ALA A 266 -9.38 0.00 24.97
N ARG A 267 -9.28 -0.56 23.75
CA ARG A 267 -10.36 -0.59 22.75
C ARG A 267 -10.87 -1.99 22.44
N ASN A 268 -10.03 -3.01 22.61
CA ASN A 268 -10.36 -4.41 22.32
C ASN A 268 -10.95 -4.64 20.90
N ILE A 269 -10.59 -3.79 19.93
CA ILE A 269 -11.03 -3.84 18.54
C ILE A 269 -9.79 -3.86 17.64
N LEU A 270 -9.80 -4.75 16.65
CA LEU A 270 -8.77 -4.80 15.62
C LEU A 270 -8.83 -3.56 14.73
N VAL A 271 -7.70 -2.86 14.65
CA VAL A 271 -7.47 -1.73 13.76
C VAL A 271 -6.47 -2.13 12.67
N HIS A 272 -6.68 -1.65 11.46
CA HIS A 272 -5.70 -1.70 10.40
C HIS A 272 -4.96 -0.37 10.34
N THR A 273 -3.65 -0.42 10.16
CA THR A 273 -2.85 0.78 9.93
C THR A 273 -1.76 0.46 8.91
N SER A 274 -1.43 1.48 8.12
CA SER A 274 -0.33 1.42 7.16
C SER A 274 0.54 2.65 7.34
N GLN A 275 1.84 2.44 7.50
CA GLN A 275 2.83 3.50 7.61
C GLN A 275 3.58 3.65 6.29
N TRP A 276 3.81 4.91 5.91
CA TRP A 276 4.54 5.30 4.71
C TRP A 276 5.70 6.18 5.10
N SER A 277 6.91 5.77 4.71
CA SER A 277 8.15 6.52 4.93
C SER A 277 8.91 6.69 3.63
N ILE A 278 9.78 7.71 3.61
CA ILE A 278 10.72 7.94 2.50
C ILE A 278 12.14 7.77 3.01
N ASN A 279 12.97 7.10 2.22
CA ASN A 279 14.41 7.21 2.29
C ASN A 279 14.92 7.91 1.01
N PRO A 280 15.26 9.21 1.08
CA PRO A 280 15.87 9.92 -0.04
C PRO A 280 17.19 9.27 -0.44
N ARG A 281 17.48 9.23 -1.74
CA ARG A 281 18.79 8.83 -2.24
C ARG A 281 19.85 9.80 -1.71
N LEU A 282 21.03 9.29 -1.37
CA LEU A 282 22.14 10.14 -0.93
C LEU A 282 22.58 11.11 -2.03
N GLY A 283 22.73 12.39 -1.66
CA GLY A 283 23.22 13.45 -2.55
C GLY A 283 22.21 13.96 -3.58
N VAL A 284 20.90 13.74 -3.38
CA VAL A 284 19.86 14.40 -4.18
C VAL A 284 19.81 15.90 -3.90
N SER A 285 19.20 16.66 -4.81
CA SER A 285 19.03 18.09 -4.60
C SER A 285 18.00 18.38 -3.51
N PHE A 286 18.10 19.54 -2.84
CA PHE A 286 17.11 19.99 -1.87
C PHE A 286 15.67 20.00 -2.46
N ALA A 287 15.54 20.38 -3.73
CA ALA A 287 14.25 20.36 -4.42
C ALA A 287 13.69 18.94 -4.58
N ASP A 288 14.55 17.94 -4.82
CA ASP A 288 14.12 16.53 -4.91
C ASP A 288 13.79 15.95 -3.53
N GLU A 289 14.47 16.37 -2.46
CA GLU A 289 14.08 16.00 -1.08
C GLU A 289 12.71 16.57 -0.72
N GLU A 290 12.45 17.84 -1.05
CA GLU A 290 11.19 18.49 -0.72
C GLU A 290 10.00 17.85 -1.44
N ILE A 291 10.18 17.49 -2.71
CA ILE A 291 9.17 16.73 -3.47
C ILE A 291 8.83 15.41 -2.76
N GLN A 292 9.83 14.69 -2.29
CA GLN A 292 9.63 13.41 -1.60
C GLN A 292 8.97 13.59 -0.22
N ARG A 293 9.38 14.61 0.54
CA ARG A 293 8.79 14.95 1.85
C ARG A 293 7.32 15.31 1.70
N ARG A 294 6.98 16.16 0.72
CA ARG A 294 5.58 16.54 0.44
C ARG A 294 4.74 15.34 0.04
N LEU A 295 5.26 14.49 -0.84
CA LEU A 295 4.55 13.28 -1.26
C LEU A 295 4.20 12.40 -0.04
N VAL A 296 5.19 12.03 0.78
CA VAL A 296 4.94 11.17 1.95
C VAL A 296 4.12 11.85 3.04
N ALA A 297 4.25 13.17 3.25
CA ALA A 297 3.43 13.89 4.22
C ALA A 297 1.92 13.78 3.91
N THR A 298 1.54 13.74 2.63
CA THR A 298 0.14 13.55 2.22
C THR A 298 -0.33 12.09 2.26
N MET A 299 0.61 11.16 2.38
CA MET A 299 0.38 9.72 2.56
C MET A 299 0.35 9.30 4.03
N ARG A 300 0.46 10.21 5.00
CA ARG A 300 0.25 9.88 6.41
C ARG A 300 -1.25 9.93 6.70
#